data_AF-C3YC42-F1
#
_entry.id   AF-C3YC42-F1
#
_cell.length_a   1.000
_cell.length_b   1.000
_cell.length_c   1.000
_cell.angle_alpha   90.00
_cell.angle_beta   90.00
_cell.angle_gamma   90.00
#
_symmetry.space_group_name_H-M   'P 1'
#
loop_
_entity.id
_entity.type
_entity.pdbx_description
1 polymer ?
#
loop_
_entity_poly.entity_id
_entity_poly.type
_entity_poly.pdbx_seq_one_letter_code
_entity_poly.pdbx_strand_id
1 'polypeptide(L)'
;MYRWLARAIRKQDPAIPVLSAVLEATEEHEEDAKRDGVELLLPRIESGDPRTTPTLDWMTFDHNVKYPHLPSKVRTIVGHIDGTSRAACRVKQDRCSEATVVLFIDDIPEDTEQYKGDEKAMGIGKKEDSILKDAEEADVVFSVGDRTFDHFENQFRAIPANKQPQHMMFLPRPSSIFEEANAEYKKTETKVVLCIGRVAGVEKLKGLDLAVEALSTVAGKIPVKLRVRGVDKDDLEATKVILEHCKSANLQITFLPYGTQKDICKDMLQSHLVLMPSRAEPFGLVGLEAIAAGVPVLVSDKSGLADLINKFAPSYYHCIVETAISDTTHLPFAVWATEKKGLRPDMTMVPVDLPYVGNVSHLMQKCWSQNPEDRPSFDECEEQLRDVNSKSSKEDILDAITYVKMHTTTTKAKGAGSTFEGSEEFPSPTSMPTAFKAPQARSEPLLTAEASYAFDAYICYCTEDRDFVMQMEEKLENPPFGTGKKGLRLWYAERDALPAMPIYDTVREGIARSRHVVLVLTPEALISRKCTFEMEYAATLPPEARRQKVITVMYKPTDLPSWLKSMTILDYAKEERVRKDWFWVKLAKAISNQ
;
A
#
# COMPACT_ATOMS: atom_id res chain seq x y z
N MET A 1 8.26 11.15 10.11
CA MET A 1 7.13 11.52 10.98
C MET A 1 7.45 11.37 12.47
N TYR A 2 7.69 10.16 12.98
CA TYR A 2 7.90 9.91 14.43
C TYR A 2 9.07 10.66 15.07
N ARG A 3 10.20 10.76 14.38
CA ARG A 3 11.34 11.58 14.85
C ARG A 3 11.01 13.06 14.96
N TRP A 4 10.24 13.59 14.00
CA TRP A 4 9.76 14.97 14.06
C TRP A 4 8.79 15.14 15.24
N LEU A 5 7.88 14.19 15.46
CA LEU A 5 6.95 14.22 16.60
C LEU A 5 7.72 14.22 17.93
N ALA A 6 8.72 13.35 18.08
CA ALA A 6 9.59 13.31 19.25
C ALA A 6 10.28 14.67 19.51
N ARG A 7 10.89 15.25 18.46
CA ARG A 7 11.51 16.59 18.55
C ARG A 7 10.50 17.69 18.89
N ALA A 8 9.30 17.63 18.32
CA ALA A 8 8.25 18.60 18.56
C ALA A 8 7.78 18.59 20.02
N ILE A 9 7.57 17.39 20.59
CA ILE A 9 7.22 17.18 22.01
C ILE A 9 8.36 17.69 22.90
N ARG A 10 9.61 17.30 22.63
CA ARG A 10 10.78 17.70 23.43
C ARG A 10 11.08 19.19 23.36
N LYS A 11 10.85 19.85 22.22
CA LYS A 11 11.01 21.32 22.08
C LYS A 11 10.03 22.05 22.99
N GLN A 12 8.87 21.47 23.24
CA GLN A 12 7.86 22.08 24.09
C GLN A 12 8.05 21.78 25.57
N ASP A 13 8.28 20.52 25.90
CA ASP A 13 8.51 20.09 27.27
C ASP A 13 9.77 19.21 27.31
N PRO A 14 10.94 19.82 27.52
CA PRO A 14 12.21 19.11 27.60
C PRO A 14 12.29 18.13 28.80
N ALA A 15 11.34 18.14 29.73
CA ALA A 15 11.29 17.20 30.84
C ALA A 15 10.52 15.92 30.50
N ILE A 16 9.69 15.92 29.44
CA ILE A 16 8.95 14.71 29.03
C ILE A 16 9.93 13.69 28.44
N PRO A 17 9.99 12.46 29.00
CA PRO A 17 10.72 11.36 28.40
C PRO A 17 10.01 10.91 27.12
N VAL A 18 10.77 10.70 26.05
CA VAL A 18 10.26 10.10 24.81
C VAL A 18 10.96 8.77 24.59
N LEU A 19 10.16 7.72 24.48
CA LEU A 19 10.61 6.34 24.38
C LEU A 19 10.17 5.78 23.03
N SER A 20 11.02 4.97 22.40
CA SER A 20 10.70 4.28 21.15
C SER A 20 10.99 2.79 21.29
N ALA A 21 9.92 1.98 21.38
CA ALA A 21 10.06 0.53 21.33
C ALA A 21 10.42 0.10 19.91
N VAL A 22 11.53 -0.62 19.76
CA VAL A 22 12.07 -1.05 18.46
C VAL A 22 12.46 -2.52 18.53
N LEU A 23 12.30 -3.24 17.42
CA LEU A 23 12.68 -4.65 17.34
C LEU A 23 14.20 -4.84 17.39
N GLU A 24 14.93 -3.91 16.78
CA GLU A 24 16.38 -3.89 16.66
C GLU A 24 16.87 -2.45 16.49
N ALA A 25 18.14 -2.21 16.79
CA ALA A 25 18.80 -0.92 16.62
C ALA A 25 20.24 -1.13 16.13
N THR A 26 20.67 -0.31 15.18
CA THR A 26 22.07 -0.17 14.78
C THR A 26 22.72 0.94 15.61
N GLU A 27 24.05 1.04 15.58
CA GLU A 27 24.77 2.16 16.22
C GLU A 27 24.26 3.52 15.68
N GLU A 28 24.00 3.63 14.39
CA GLU A 28 23.41 4.84 13.78
C GLU A 28 22.01 5.15 14.35
N HIS A 29 21.17 4.13 14.57
CA HIS A 29 19.86 4.32 15.20
C HIS A 29 20.00 4.85 16.64
N GLU A 30 20.96 4.33 17.41
CA GLU A 30 21.21 4.76 18.79
C GLU A 30 21.74 6.20 18.85
N GLU A 31 22.67 6.56 17.97
CA GLU A 31 23.18 7.93 17.85
C GLU A 31 22.08 8.92 17.45
N ASP A 32 21.25 8.53 16.50
CA ASP A 32 20.13 9.34 16.02
C ASP A 32 19.05 9.53 17.09
N ALA A 33 18.73 8.48 17.84
CA ALA A 33 17.80 8.54 18.96
C ALA A 33 18.35 9.43 20.08
N LYS A 34 19.62 9.26 20.45
CA LYS A 34 20.30 10.10 21.45
C LYS A 34 20.32 11.57 21.06
N ARG A 35 20.63 11.88 19.79
CA ARG A 35 20.59 13.24 19.24
C ARG A 35 19.20 13.85 19.38
N ASP A 36 18.15 13.05 19.16
CA ASP A 36 16.77 13.49 19.21
C ASP A 36 16.17 13.47 20.63
N GLY A 37 16.94 13.03 21.64
CA GLY A 37 16.49 12.89 23.02
C GLY A 37 15.45 11.77 23.21
N VAL A 38 15.57 10.72 22.40
CA VAL A 38 14.71 9.53 22.41
C VAL A 38 15.48 8.36 23.02
N GLU A 39 14.87 7.66 23.96
CA GLU A 39 15.39 6.42 24.52
C GLU A 39 14.82 5.22 23.73
N LEU A 40 15.71 4.37 23.21
CA LEU A 40 15.31 3.16 22.49
C LEU A 40 15.05 2.02 23.49
N LEU A 41 13.89 1.36 23.36
CA LEU A 41 13.52 0.20 24.16
C LEU A 41 13.60 -1.04 23.27
N LEU A 42 14.64 -1.85 23.47
CA LEU A 42 14.89 -3.09 22.75
C LEU A 42 14.27 -4.30 23.46
N PRO A 43 13.92 -5.37 22.72
CA PRO A 43 13.45 -6.59 23.34
C PRO A 43 14.59 -7.30 24.07
N ARG A 44 14.25 -7.96 25.19
CA ARG A 44 15.13 -8.86 25.91
C ARG A 44 15.17 -10.22 25.21
N ILE A 45 16.38 -10.68 24.90
CA ILE A 45 16.65 -12.03 24.40
C ILE A 45 17.29 -12.82 25.55
N GLU A 46 16.59 -13.82 26.06
CA GLU A 46 17.08 -14.66 27.17
C GLU A 46 17.88 -15.87 26.66
N SER A 47 18.96 -16.20 27.36
CA SER A 47 19.78 -17.38 27.07
C SER A 47 18.94 -18.65 27.29
N GLY A 48 18.55 -19.31 26.21
CA GLY A 48 17.75 -20.54 26.22
C GLY A 48 16.34 -20.42 25.64
N ASP A 49 15.86 -19.20 25.34
CA ASP A 49 14.62 -19.03 24.56
C ASP A 49 14.92 -19.32 23.08
N PRO A 50 14.27 -20.32 22.45
CA PRO A 50 14.49 -20.63 21.03
C PRO A 50 14.00 -19.52 20.09
N ARG A 51 13.16 -18.59 20.57
CA ARG A 51 12.70 -17.41 19.81
C ARG A 51 13.76 -16.33 19.95
N THR A 52 14.72 -16.32 19.02
CA THR A 52 15.86 -15.40 19.02
C THR A 52 15.71 -14.23 18.05
N THR A 53 14.77 -14.30 17.12
CA THR A 53 14.52 -13.24 16.13
C THR A 53 13.33 -12.37 16.57
N PRO A 54 13.55 -11.08 16.87
CA PRO A 54 12.47 -10.16 17.23
C PRO A 54 11.42 -10.03 16.11
N THR A 55 10.14 -10.02 16.48
CA THR A 55 9.03 -9.78 15.55
C THR A 55 8.02 -8.79 16.16
N LEU A 56 7.16 -8.21 15.32
CA LEU A 56 6.07 -7.35 15.80
C LEU A 56 5.12 -8.07 16.76
N ASP A 57 4.99 -9.40 16.66
CA ASP A 57 4.21 -10.20 17.60
C ASP A 57 4.79 -10.13 19.02
N TRP A 58 6.11 -9.99 19.17
CA TRP A 58 6.71 -9.84 20.50
C TRP A 58 6.29 -8.53 21.16
N MET A 59 6.15 -7.46 20.37
CA MET A 59 5.66 -6.17 20.87
C MET A 59 4.14 -6.17 21.04
N THR A 60 3.42 -6.97 20.26
CA THR A 60 1.96 -7.01 20.28
C THR A 60 1.44 -7.91 21.40
N PHE A 61 1.96 -9.12 21.52
CA PHE A 61 1.41 -10.19 22.37
C PHE A 61 2.35 -10.57 23.53
N ASP A 62 3.67 -10.51 23.33
CA ASP A 62 4.66 -10.93 24.35
C ASP A 62 5.32 -9.75 25.09
N HIS A 63 4.81 -8.53 24.97
CA HIS A 63 5.53 -7.33 25.41
C HIS A 63 5.80 -7.30 26.92
N ASN A 64 4.99 -8.02 27.72
CA ASN A 64 5.23 -8.18 29.15
C ASN A 64 6.53 -8.91 29.48
N VAL A 65 6.94 -9.85 28.63
CA VAL A 65 8.14 -10.67 28.81
C VAL A 65 9.29 -10.13 27.97
N LYS A 66 9.02 -9.81 26.71
CA LYS A 66 10.03 -9.37 25.76
C LYS A 66 10.42 -7.91 25.94
N TYR A 67 9.55 -7.05 26.44
CA TYR A 67 9.85 -5.64 26.72
C TYR A 67 9.60 -5.29 28.20
N PRO A 68 10.36 -5.89 29.14
CA PRO A 68 10.12 -5.70 30.57
C PRO A 68 10.30 -4.23 31.00
N HIS A 69 11.13 -3.48 30.27
CA HIS A 69 11.43 -2.06 30.51
C HIS A 69 10.41 -1.10 29.91
N LEU A 70 9.35 -1.58 29.24
CA LEU A 70 8.25 -0.70 28.89
C LEU A 70 7.71 -0.05 30.18
N PRO A 71 7.53 1.27 30.20
CA PRO A 71 6.98 1.97 31.35
C PRO A 71 5.59 1.44 31.71
N SER A 72 5.27 1.39 33.00
CA SER A 72 3.94 1.02 33.51
C SER A 72 2.97 2.21 33.57
N LYS A 73 3.45 3.43 33.32
CA LYS A 73 2.66 4.65 33.24
C LYS A 73 3.19 5.52 32.12
N VAL A 74 2.41 5.68 31.07
CA VAL A 74 2.65 6.64 29.99
C VAL A 74 1.40 7.45 29.76
N ARG A 75 1.60 8.68 29.31
CA ARG A 75 0.48 9.57 28.95
C ARG A 75 -0.08 9.22 27.58
N THR A 76 0.80 8.92 26.63
CA THR A 76 0.43 8.75 25.22
C THR A 76 1.25 7.62 24.62
N ILE A 77 0.59 6.78 23.84
CA ILE A 77 1.19 5.73 23.03
C ILE A 77 0.92 6.07 21.58
N VAL A 78 1.96 6.08 20.75
CA VAL A 78 1.84 6.38 19.33
C VAL A 78 2.08 5.11 18.53
N GLY A 79 1.14 4.78 17.64
CA GLY A 79 1.23 3.65 16.74
C GLY A 79 1.14 4.06 15.27
N HIS A 80 1.68 3.23 14.40
CA HIS A 80 1.51 3.33 12.95
C HIS A 80 0.52 2.28 12.48
N ILE A 81 -0.50 2.70 11.75
CA ILE A 81 -1.45 1.75 11.17
C ILE A 81 -0.72 0.81 10.21
N ASP A 82 -1.12 -0.47 10.20
CA ASP A 82 -0.47 -1.54 9.43
C ASP A 82 0.98 -1.86 9.84
N GLY A 83 1.43 -1.36 11.00
CA GLY A 83 2.74 -1.70 11.56
C GLY A 83 2.67 -1.92 13.07
N THR A 84 2.50 -0.84 13.83
CA THR A 84 2.59 -0.86 15.30
C THR A 84 1.27 -0.50 16.00
N SER A 85 0.21 -0.21 15.25
CA SER A 85 -1.12 0.15 15.76
C SER A 85 -1.69 -0.90 16.70
N ARG A 86 -1.70 -2.16 16.28
CA ARG A 86 -2.19 -3.27 17.13
C ARG A 86 -1.38 -3.39 18.42
N ALA A 87 -0.06 -3.22 18.34
CA ALA A 87 0.80 -3.23 19.52
C ALA A 87 0.51 -2.05 20.45
N ALA A 88 0.30 -0.85 19.91
CA ALA A 88 -0.07 0.32 20.70
C ALA A 88 -1.37 0.10 21.48
N CYS A 89 -2.40 -0.43 20.82
CA CYS A 89 -3.68 -0.75 21.46
C CYS A 89 -3.51 -1.84 22.54
N ARG A 90 -2.72 -2.89 22.28
CA ARG A 90 -2.45 -3.95 23.27
C ARG A 90 -1.67 -3.46 24.48
N VAL A 91 -0.64 -2.64 24.28
CA VAL A 91 0.14 -2.06 25.40
C VAL A 91 -0.74 -1.14 26.25
N LYS A 92 -1.67 -0.37 25.66
CA LYS A 92 -2.69 0.38 26.42
C LYS A 92 -3.52 -0.57 27.28
N GLN A 93 -4.12 -1.60 26.67
CA GLN A 93 -5.01 -2.55 27.35
C GLN A 93 -4.30 -3.30 28.50
N ASP A 94 -3.08 -3.78 28.26
CA ASP A 94 -2.39 -4.71 29.16
C ASP A 94 -1.52 -4.02 30.21
N ARG A 95 -1.04 -2.79 29.94
CA ARG A 95 -0.06 -2.09 30.82
C ARG A 95 -0.46 -0.69 31.22
N CYS A 96 -1.04 0.08 30.30
CA CYS A 96 -1.19 1.53 30.45
C CYS A 96 -2.64 1.96 30.15
N SER A 97 -3.59 1.49 30.97
CA SER A 97 -5.04 1.68 30.71
C SER A 97 -5.48 3.14 30.59
N GLU A 98 -4.77 4.05 31.26
CA GLU A 98 -5.04 5.50 31.25
C GLU A 98 -4.35 6.24 30.08
N ALA A 99 -3.57 5.55 29.25
CA ALA A 99 -2.86 6.18 28.14
C ALA A 99 -3.78 6.49 26.97
N THR A 100 -3.55 7.63 26.32
CA THR A 100 -4.15 7.96 25.02
C THR A 100 -3.39 7.24 23.92
N VAL A 101 -4.08 6.52 23.05
CA VAL A 101 -3.54 5.92 21.83
C VAL A 101 -3.79 6.84 20.65
N VAL A 102 -2.70 7.22 19.99
CA VAL A 102 -2.69 8.03 18.79
C VAL A 102 -2.14 7.18 17.65
N LEU A 103 -2.90 7.05 16.57
CA LEU A 103 -2.49 6.30 15.40
C LEU A 103 -2.23 7.24 14.22
N PHE A 104 -1.27 6.88 13.37
CA PHE A 104 -1.04 7.56 12.09
C PHE A 104 -1.26 6.60 10.93
N ILE A 105 -1.94 7.06 9.89
CA ILE A 105 -2.16 6.35 8.64
C ILE A 105 -1.68 7.17 7.44
N ASP A 106 -0.86 6.53 6.61
CA ASP A 106 -0.26 7.10 5.40
C ASP A 106 -0.34 6.16 4.19
N ASP A 107 -1.17 5.11 4.28
CA ASP A 107 -1.47 4.16 3.20
C ASP A 107 -2.99 4.03 3.02
N ILE A 108 -3.41 3.87 1.76
CA ILE A 108 -4.78 3.53 1.39
C ILE A 108 -4.70 2.17 0.71
N PRO A 109 -4.98 1.06 1.41
CA PRO A 109 -4.88 -0.28 0.86
C PRO A 109 -5.61 -0.49 -0.46
N GLU A 110 -6.82 0.07 -0.58
CA GLU A 110 -7.62 0.01 -1.81
C GLU A 110 -6.91 0.62 -3.03
N ASP A 111 -6.11 1.67 -2.82
CA ASP A 111 -5.35 2.31 -3.90
C ASP A 111 -4.05 1.56 -4.19
N THR A 112 -3.34 1.09 -3.16
CA THR A 112 -1.92 0.71 -3.31
C THR A 112 -1.67 -0.79 -3.42
N GLU A 113 -2.43 -1.66 -2.73
CA GLU A 113 -2.10 -3.10 -2.61
C GLU A 113 -2.24 -3.87 -3.92
N GLN A 114 -3.11 -3.42 -4.82
CA GLN A 114 -3.28 -4.01 -6.16
C GLN A 114 -1.99 -4.00 -7.00
N TYR A 115 -1.05 -3.12 -6.67
CA TYR A 115 0.24 -2.99 -7.35
C TYR A 115 1.37 -3.76 -6.65
N LYS A 116 1.09 -4.43 -5.52
CA LYS A 116 2.07 -5.14 -4.69
C LYS A 116 1.99 -6.67 -4.87
N GLY A 117 1.35 -7.13 -5.95
CA GLY A 117 1.16 -8.54 -6.30
C GLY A 117 -0.20 -9.11 -5.89
N ASP A 118 -0.56 -10.25 -6.49
CA ASP A 118 -1.89 -10.86 -6.36
C ASP A 118 -2.31 -11.14 -4.92
N GLU A 119 -1.40 -11.65 -4.08
CA GLU A 119 -1.70 -11.97 -2.68
C GLU A 119 -2.13 -10.71 -1.91
N LYS A 120 -1.42 -9.61 -2.12
CA LYS A 120 -1.70 -8.31 -1.50
C LYS A 120 -2.99 -7.73 -2.03
N ALA A 121 -3.22 -7.77 -3.34
CA ALA A 121 -4.47 -7.34 -3.97
C ALA A 121 -5.69 -8.10 -3.42
N MET A 122 -5.58 -9.42 -3.27
CA MET A 122 -6.62 -10.27 -2.67
C MET A 122 -6.83 -10.00 -1.17
N GLY A 123 -5.86 -9.38 -0.50
CA GLY A 123 -5.86 -9.06 0.92
C GLY A 123 -6.44 -7.70 1.29
N ILE A 124 -6.79 -6.84 0.32
CA ILE A 124 -7.23 -5.44 0.54
C ILE A 124 -8.30 -5.34 1.61
N GLY A 125 -9.44 -6.02 1.44
CA GLY A 125 -10.55 -5.92 2.39
C GLY A 125 -10.20 -6.37 3.81
N LYS A 126 -9.34 -7.39 3.94
CA LYS A 126 -8.86 -7.84 5.27
C LYS A 126 -7.94 -6.81 5.91
N LYS A 127 -7.13 -6.13 5.09
CA LYS A 127 -6.24 -5.07 5.54
C LYS A 127 -7.06 -3.88 6.04
N GLU A 128 -8.02 -3.40 5.24
CA GLU A 128 -8.98 -2.34 5.62
C GLU A 128 -9.74 -2.70 6.92
N ASP A 129 -10.29 -3.91 7.03
CA ASP A 129 -10.95 -4.38 8.27
C ASP A 129 -10.01 -4.37 9.48
N SER A 130 -8.72 -4.66 9.28
CA SER A 130 -7.72 -4.62 10.35
C SER A 130 -7.45 -3.19 10.79
N ILE A 131 -7.38 -2.25 9.85
CA ILE A 131 -7.23 -0.81 10.12
C ILE A 131 -8.42 -0.31 10.94
N LEU A 132 -9.65 -0.66 10.54
CA LEU A 132 -10.85 -0.26 11.26
C LEU A 132 -10.88 -0.79 12.70
N LYS A 133 -10.45 -2.03 12.92
CA LYS A 133 -10.34 -2.62 14.27
C LYS A 133 -9.32 -1.90 15.14
N ASP A 134 -8.21 -1.44 14.55
CA ASP A 134 -7.20 -0.68 15.28
C ASP A 134 -7.70 0.73 15.60
N ALA A 135 -8.39 1.35 14.65
CA ALA A 135 -8.99 2.68 14.79
C ALA A 135 -10.11 2.71 15.84
N GLU A 136 -10.93 1.66 15.94
CA GLU A 136 -11.98 1.51 16.98
C GLU A 136 -11.41 1.52 18.41
N GLU A 137 -10.16 1.08 18.59
CA GLU A 137 -9.48 1.03 19.89
C GLU A 137 -8.62 2.28 20.18
N ALA A 138 -8.45 3.14 19.17
CA ALA A 138 -7.66 4.36 19.26
C ALA A 138 -8.49 5.54 19.79
N ASP A 139 -7.85 6.47 20.48
CA ASP A 139 -8.49 7.71 20.91
C ASP A 139 -8.43 8.77 19.79
N VAL A 140 -7.32 8.80 19.05
CA VAL A 140 -7.09 9.73 17.92
C VAL A 140 -6.45 8.99 16.75
N VAL A 141 -6.92 9.27 15.53
CA VAL A 141 -6.30 8.82 14.29
C VAL A 141 -5.92 10.04 13.44
N PHE A 142 -4.67 10.08 12.99
CA PHE A 142 -4.16 11.07 12.05
C PHE A 142 -4.00 10.47 10.65
N SER A 143 -4.72 11.00 9.68
CA SER A 143 -4.56 10.65 8.28
C SER A 143 -3.64 11.63 7.55
N VAL A 144 -2.64 11.11 6.84
CA VAL A 144 -1.67 11.94 6.13
C VAL A 144 -2.26 12.44 4.81
N GLY A 145 -2.50 13.74 4.73
CA GLY A 145 -3.06 14.40 3.55
C GLY A 145 -4.57 14.27 3.41
N ASP A 146 -5.14 15.13 2.55
CA ASP A 146 -6.59 15.20 2.28
C ASP A 146 -7.12 13.86 1.77
N ARG A 147 -6.38 13.17 0.90
CA ARG A 147 -6.81 11.91 0.26
C ARG A 147 -7.01 10.77 1.26
N THR A 148 -6.01 10.54 2.11
CA THR A 148 -6.09 9.53 3.18
C THR A 148 -7.19 9.89 4.17
N PHE A 149 -7.31 11.18 4.52
CA PHE A 149 -8.36 11.66 5.42
C PHE A 149 -9.76 11.43 4.84
N ASP A 150 -10.02 11.79 3.59
CA ASP A 150 -11.32 11.60 2.96
C ASP A 150 -11.73 10.11 2.89
N HIS A 151 -10.80 9.25 2.51
CA HIS A 151 -11.02 7.80 2.49
C HIS A 151 -11.45 7.27 3.86
N PHE A 152 -10.63 7.50 4.89
CA PHE A 152 -10.88 6.95 6.21
C PHE A 152 -12.03 7.64 6.97
N GLU A 153 -12.34 8.90 6.65
CA GLU A 153 -13.55 9.57 7.16
C GLU A 153 -14.81 8.79 6.72
N ASN A 154 -14.84 8.32 5.46
CA ASN A 154 -15.92 7.46 5.01
C ASN A 154 -15.86 6.05 5.63
N GLN A 155 -14.68 5.44 5.72
CA GLN A 155 -14.54 4.08 6.27
C GLN A 155 -14.90 4.00 7.76
N PHE A 156 -14.55 5.02 8.57
CA PHE A 156 -14.85 5.06 10.01
C PHE A 156 -16.34 5.14 10.33
N ARG A 157 -17.21 5.38 9.35
CA ARG A 157 -18.67 5.24 9.50
C ARG A 157 -19.09 3.81 9.86
N ALA A 158 -18.27 2.81 9.55
CA ALA A 158 -18.51 1.42 9.93
C ALA A 158 -18.21 1.16 11.42
N ILE A 159 -17.46 2.04 12.09
CA ILE A 159 -17.17 1.96 13.53
C ILE A 159 -18.39 2.51 14.31
N PRO A 160 -18.85 1.85 15.38
CA PRO A 160 -19.94 2.36 16.22
C PRO A 160 -19.65 3.79 16.71
N ALA A 161 -20.64 4.70 16.63
CA ALA A 161 -20.44 6.13 16.92
C ALA A 161 -19.82 6.42 18.30
N ASN A 162 -20.09 5.59 19.31
CA ASN A 162 -19.53 5.73 20.66
C ASN A 162 -18.09 5.20 20.80
N LYS A 163 -17.52 4.64 19.73
CA LYS A 163 -16.16 4.11 19.63
C LYS A 163 -15.38 4.69 18.45
N GLN A 164 -15.96 5.63 17.71
CA GLN A 164 -15.24 6.29 16.63
C GLN A 164 -14.08 7.10 17.22
N PRO A 165 -12.86 6.97 16.69
CA PRO A 165 -11.74 7.79 17.15
C PRO A 165 -11.97 9.24 16.73
N GLN A 166 -11.31 10.17 17.42
CA GLN A 166 -11.17 11.50 16.87
C GLN A 166 -10.30 11.43 15.61
N HIS A 167 -10.88 11.73 14.45
CA HIS A 167 -10.15 11.69 13.19
C HIS A 167 -9.64 13.08 12.81
N MET A 168 -8.34 13.18 12.51
CA MET A 168 -7.68 14.44 12.20
C MET A 168 -6.81 14.31 10.95
N MET A 169 -6.76 15.36 10.14
CA MET A 169 -5.81 15.43 9.03
C MET A 169 -4.44 15.87 9.53
N PHE A 170 -3.38 15.23 9.01
CA PHE A 170 -2.00 15.61 9.22
C PHE A 170 -1.34 15.97 7.89
N LEU A 171 -0.82 17.20 7.77
CA LEU A 171 -0.01 17.61 6.64
C LEU A 171 1.47 17.56 7.04
N PRO A 172 2.27 16.68 6.41
CA PRO A 172 3.66 16.55 6.76
C PRO A 172 4.47 17.73 6.23
N ARG A 173 5.52 18.08 6.96
CA ARG A 173 6.51 19.08 6.58
C ARG A 173 7.79 18.38 6.09
N PRO A 174 8.48 18.89 5.05
CA PRO A 174 9.80 18.39 4.68
C PRO A 174 10.79 18.58 5.83
N SER A 175 11.81 17.72 5.89
CA SER A 175 12.90 17.87 6.86
C SER A 175 13.71 19.15 6.58
N SER A 176 14.28 19.75 7.62
CA SER A 176 14.98 21.04 7.49
C SER A 176 16.14 20.98 6.49
N ILE A 177 16.79 19.81 6.33
CA ILE A 177 17.85 19.62 5.33
C ILE A 177 17.40 19.90 3.89
N PHE A 178 16.12 19.69 3.57
CA PHE A 178 15.56 20.02 2.26
C PHE A 178 15.10 21.47 2.19
N GLU A 179 14.61 22.04 3.29
CA GLU A 179 14.23 23.47 3.36
C GLU A 179 15.45 24.40 3.31
N GLU A 180 16.55 23.97 3.92
CA GLU A 180 17.85 24.66 3.93
C GLU A 180 18.63 24.43 2.63
N ALA A 181 18.23 23.43 1.82
CA ALA A 181 18.83 23.17 0.54
C ALA A 181 18.51 24.29 -0.45
N ASN A 182 19.46 24.54 -1.36
CA ASN A 182 19.34 25.58 -2.37
C ASN A 182 19.82 25.03 -3.71
N ALA A 183 18.92 24.34 -4.42
CA ALA A 183 19.23 23.82 -5.74
C ALA A 183 19.50 24.98 -6.71
N GLU A 184 20.71 25.00 -7.26
CA GLU A 184 21.06 25.92 -8.33
C GLU A 184 20.84 25.23 -9.67
N TYR A 185 20.02 25.84 -10.54
CA TYR A 185 19.87 25.33 -11.90
C TYR A 185 21.16 25.55 -12.70
N LYS A 186 21.82 24.46 -13.07
CA LYS A 186 22.95 24.48 -14.01
C LYS A 186 22.50 24.02 -15.40
N LYS A 187 22.67 24.90 -16.38
CA LYS A 187 22.42 24.57 -17.80
C LYS A 187 23.54 23.66 -18.32
N THR A 188 23.36 22.36 -18.16
CA THR A 188 24.21 21.31 -18.76
C THR A 188 23.54 20.71 -19.99
N GLU A 189 24.34 20.14 -20.90
CA GLU A 189 23.85 19.41 -22.06
C GLU A 189 23.06 18.17 -21.64
N THR A 190 23.66 17.33 -20.80
CA THR A 190 22.99 16.15 -20.23
C THR A 190 22.08 16.53 -19.09
N LYS A 191 20.83 16.05 -19.14
CA LYS A 191 19.84 16.18 -18.07
C LYS A 191 19.86 14.96 -17.15
N VAL A 192 19.71 15.18 -15.85
CA VAL A 192 19.65 14.13 -14.82
C VAL A 192 18.25 14.13 -14.24
N VAL A 193 17.58 12.98 -14.30
CA VAL A 193 16.25 12.76 -13.73
C VAL A 193 16.38 11.77 -12.58
N LEU A 194 15.73 12.05 -11.46
CA LEU A 194 15.80 11.27 -10.24
C LEU A 194 14.43 10.72 -9.84
N CYS A 195 14.34 9.42 -9.64
CA CYS A 195 13.25 8.75 -8.93
C CYS A 195 13.76 8.27 -7.57
N ILE A 196 12.97 8.46 -6.51
CA ILE A 196 13.29 7.98 -5.16
C ILE A 196 12.12 7.17 -4.64
N GLY A 197 12.41 5.98 -4.12
CA GLY A 197 11.42 5.15 -3.44
C GLY A 197 11.88 3.70 -3.33
N ARG A 198 11.20 2.94 -2.47
CA ARG A 198 11.33 1.48 -2.45
C ARG A 198 11.01 0.95 -3.84
N VAL A 199 11.83 0.04 -4.34
CA VAL A 199 11.65 -0.56 -5.66
C VAL A 199 11.14 -2.00 -5.55
N ALA A 200 11.70 -2.80 -4.65
CA ALA A 200 11.37 -4.22 -4.53
C ALA A 200 9.87 -4.47 -4.26
N GLY A 201 9.19 -5.13 -5.21
CA GLY A 201 7.79 -5.56 -5.13
C GLY A 201 6.77 -4.43 -5.28
N VAL A 202 7.22 -3.24 -5.64
CA VAL A 202 6.38 -2.03 -5.77
C VAL A 202 6.83 -1.15 -6.95
N GLU A 203 7.68 -1.66 -7.84
CA GLU A 203 8.20 -0.93 -9.00
C GLU A 203 7.07 -0.42 -9.91
N LYS A 204 6.01 -1.21 -10.06
CA LYS A 204 4.78 -0.83 -10.78
C LYS A 204 3.96 0.23 -10.04
N LEU A 205 3.82 0.11 -8.72
CA LEU A 205 3.17 1.12 -7.87
C LEU A 205 3.86 2.48 -8.01
N LYS A 206 5.20 2.48 -7.98
CA LYS A 206 6.04 3.68 -8.11
C LYS A 206 6.23 4.15 -9.56
N GLY A 207 5.68 3.45 -10.54
CA GLY A 207 5.67 3.84 -11.94
C GLY A 207 7.04 3.88 -12.61
N LEU A 208 7.99 3.05 -12.17
CA LEU A 208 9.35 3.07 -12.71
C LEU A 208 9.40 2.60 -14.16
N ASP A 209 8.49 1.71 -14.55
CA ASP A 209 8.20 1.36 -15.93
C ASP A 209 7.81 2.61 -16.74
N LEU A 210 6.87 3.42 -16.26
CA LEU A 210 6.45 4.67 -16.91
C LEU A 210 7.62 5.66 -17.04
N ALA A 211 8.43 5.79 -15.99
CA ALA A 211 9.62 6.65 -16.00
C ALA A 211 10.61 6.23 -17.10
N VAL A 212 10.93 4.93 -17.16
CA VAL A 212 11.91 4.39 -18.11
C VAL A 212 11.39 4.49 -19.55
N GLU A 213 10.12 4.19 -19.80
CA GLU A 213 9.54 4.30 -21.14
C GLU A 213 9.49 5.76 -21.62
N ALA A 214 9.05 6.68 -20.75
CA ALA A 214 9.02 8.10 -21.06
C ALA A 214 10.43 8.64 -21.34
N LEU A 215 11.40 8.32 -20.48
CA LEU A 215 12.78 8.77 -20.65
C LEU A 215 13.49 8.10 -21.82
N SER A 216 13.09 6.89 -22.23
CA SER A 216 13.58 6.26 -23.46
C SER A 216 13.22 7.10 -24.69
N THR A 217 12.01 7.67 -24.70
CA THR A 217 11.54 8.59 -25.75
C THR A 217 12.30 9.92 -25.69
N VAL A 218 12.51 10.47 -24.50
CA VAL A 218 13.26 11.73 -24.31
C VAL A 218 14.73 11.58 -24.71
N ALA A 219 15.35 10.43 -24.42
CA ALA A 219 16.73 10.12 -24.77
C ALA A 219 16.99 10.07 -26.28
N GLY A 220 15.94 9.91 -27.10
CA GLY A 220 16.03 10.05 -28.56
C GLY A 220 16.13 11.51 -29.04
N LYS A 221 15.85 12.49 -28.16
CA LYS A 221 15.80 13.93 -28.49
C LYS A 221 16.89 14.74 -27.79
N ILE A 222 17.16 14.44 -26.53
CA ILE A 222 18.17 15.12 -25.71
C ILE A 222 18.96 14.10 -24.87
N PRO A 223 20.23 14.39 -24.53
CA PRO A 223 20.98 13.52 -23.62
C PRO A 223 20.36 13.55 -22.22
N VAL A 224 19.95 12.38 -21.72
CA VAL A 224 19.33 12.24 -20.40
C VAL A 224 19.84 11.00 -19.66
N LYS A 225 19.97 11.11 -18.34
CA LYS A 225 20.30 10.00 -17.44
C LYS A 225 19.22 9.87 -16.38
N LEU A 226 18.84 8.64 -16.08
CA LEU A 226 17.94 8.31 -14.98
C LEU A 226 18.76 7.80 -13.79
N ARG A 227 18.50 8.34 -12.60
CA ARG A 227 18.96 7.82 -11.32
C ARG A 227 17.75 7.31 -10.55
N VAL A 228 17.84 6.11 -9.99
CA VAL A 228 16.79 5.51 -9.16
C VAL A 228 17.40 5.17 -7.81
N ARG A 229 16.93 5.81 -6.73
CA ARG A 229 17.40 5.55 -5.36
C ARG A 229 16.38 4.74 -4.57
N GLY A 230 16.88 3.73 -3.85
CA GLY A 230 16.08 2.77 -3.07
C GLY A 230 16.12 1.35 -3.64
N VAL A 231 17.26 0.97 -4.24
CA VAL A 231 17.49 -0.32 -4.88
C VAL A 231 18.72 -0.99 -4.26
N ASP A 232 18.50 -2.01 -3.44
CA ASP A 232 19.59 -2.78 -2.83
C ASP A 232 20.12 -3.89 -3.74
N LYS A 233 21.24 -4.49 -3.33
CA LYS A 233 21.91 -5.55 -4.10
C LYS A 233 21.02 -6.77 -4.36
N ASP A 234 20.06 -7.02 -3.49
CA ASP A 234 19.16 -8.16 -3.58
C ASP A 234 17.92 -7.88 -4.46
N ASP A 235 17.74 -6.63 -4.91
CA ASP A 235 16.61 -6.19 -5.75
C ASP A 235 16.83 -6.49 -7.25
N LEU A 236 17.68 -7.47 -7.58
CA LEU A 236 18.09 -7.78 -8.96
C LEU A 236 16.89 -8.00 -9.87
N GLU A 237 15.87 -8.71 -9.39
CA GLU A 237 14.70 -9.00 -10.21
C GLU A 237 13.91 -7.74 -10.57
N ALA A 238 13.68 -6.86 -9.59
CA ALA A 238 13.00 -5.59 -9.84
C ALA A 238 13.82 -4.70 -10.81
N THR A 239 15.16 -4.70 -10.70
CA THR A 239 15.99 -3.97 -11.67
C THR A 239 15.90 -4.52 -13.09
N LYS A 240 15.80 -5.85 -13.27
CA LYS A 240 15.62 -6.45 -14.60
C LYS A 240 14.30 -6.03 -15.22
N VAL A 241 13.20 -6.15 -14.47
CA VAL A 241 11.86 -5.74 -14.93
C VAL A 241 11.86 -4.27 -15.37
N ILE A 242 12.48 -3.38 -14.58
CA ILE A 242 12.61 -1.96 -14.95
C ILE A 242 13.42 -1.78 -16.24
N LEU A 243 14.50 -2.54 -16.41
CA LEU A 243 15.35 -2.47 -17.60
C LEU A 243 14.67 -3.01 -18.88
N GLU A 244 13.73 -3.96 -18.77
CA GLU A 244 12.95 -4.47 -19.91
C GLU A 244 12.11 -3.39 -20.59
N HIS A 245 11.69 -2.36 -19.83
CA HIS A 245 10.98 -1.19 -20.36
C HIS A 245 11.90 -0.20 -21.09
N CYS A 246 13.23 -0.35 -20.99
CA CYS A 246 14.18 0.56 -21.63
C CYS A 246 14.27 0.27 -23.14
N LYS A 247 13.65 1.14 -23.93
CA LYS A 247 13.57 1.02 -25.40
C LYS A 247 14.64 1.83 -26.13
N SER A 248 15.57 2.46 -25.41
CA SER A 248 16.58 3.36 -25.97
C SER A 248 17.98 3.02 -25.46
N ALA A 249 18.90 2.77 -26.39
CA ALA A 249 20.32 2.58 -26.07
C ALA A 249 21.01 3.85 -25.55
N ASN A 250 20.36 5.01 -25.71
CA ASN A 250 20.89 6.31 -25.26
C ASN A 250 20.47 6.68 -23.83
N LEU A 251 19.60 5.89 -23.20
CA LEU A 251 19.18 6.11 -21.82
C LEU A 251 20.10 5.35 -20.86
N GLN A 252 20.93 6.07 -20.12
CA GLN A 252 21.70 5.48 -19.02
C GLN A 252 20.87 5.48 -17.73
N ILE A 253 20.67 4.30 -17.15
CA ILE A 253 19.98 4.12 -15.86
C ILE A 253 21.01 3.76 -14.80
N THR A 254 20.97 4.45 -13.66
CA THR A 254 21.84 4.18 -12.49
C THR A 254 20.97 3.86 -11.28
N PHE A 255 21.06 2.62 -10.80
CA PHE A 255 20.44 2.19 -9.56
C PHE A 255 21.35 2.52 -8.37
N LEU A 256 20.74 3.05 -7.32
CA LEU A 256 21.41 3.50 -6.10
C LEU A 256 20.74 2.83 -4.90
N PRO A 257 21.53 2.39 -3.89
CA PRO A 257 21.00 1.76 -2.69
C PRO A 257 20.09 2.69 -1.90
N TYR A 258 19.48 2.21 -0.82
CA TYR A 258 18.87 3.12 0.15
C TYR A 258 19.91 4.11 0.68
N GLY A 259 19.43 5.27 1.11
CA GLY A 259 20.27 6.35 1.60
C GLY A 259 19.59 7.16 2.67
N THR A 260 20.39 7.89 3.43
CA THR A 260 19.92 8.83 4.44
C THR A 260 19.25 10.04 3.80
N GLN A 261 18.57 10.88 4.59
CA GLN A 261 18.07 12.18 4.09
C GLN A 261 19.18 13.06 3.49
N LYS A 262 20.42 12.93 3.97
CA LYS A 262 21.59 13.64 3.41
C LYS A 262 21.93 13.13 2.01
N ASP A 263 21.90 11.82 1.81
CA ASP A 263 22.15 11.21 0.49
C ASP A 263 21.04 11.58 -0.50
N ILE A 264 19.78 11.53 -0.05
CA ILE A 264 18.62 11.90 -0.87
C ILE A 264 18.70 13.39 -1.26
N CYS A 265 18.96 14.29 -0.31
CA CYS A 265 19.10 15.72 -0.59
C CYS A 265 20.26 15.99 -1.57
N LYS A 266 21.40 15.32 -1.38
CA LYS A 266 22.53 15.38 -2.32
C LYS A 266 22.14 14.92 -3.72
N ASP A 267 21.42 13.81 -3.84
CA ASP A 267 20.98 13.29 -5.14
C ASP A 267 19.97 14.25 -5.80
N MET A 268 19.05 14.85 -5.03
CA MET A 268 18.13 15.89 -5.51
C MET A 268 18.90 17.10 -6.06
N LEU A 269 19.87 17.62 -5.31
CA LEU A 269 20.71 18.76 -5.72
C LEU A 269 21.56 18.48 -6.98
N GLN A 270 21.83 17.20 -7.27
CA GLN A 270 22.54 16.76 -8.47
C GLN A 270 21.61 16.51 -9.66
N SER A 271 20.30 16.73 -9.50
CA SER A 271 19.29 16.39 -10.49
C SER A 271 18.66 17.65 -11.10
N HIS A 272 18.28 17.55 -12.37
CA HIS A 272 17.52 18.60 -13.05
C HIS A 272 16.02 18.47 -12.84
N LEU A 273 15.56 17.26 -12.51
CA LEU A 273 14.16 16.92 -12.33
C LEU A 273 14.02 15.74 -11.36
N VAL A 274 13.09 15.85 -10.42
CA VAL A 274 12.58 14.70 -9.66
C VAL A 274 11.28 14.21 -10.31
N LEU A 275 11.17 12.91 -10.50
CA LEU A 275 10.02 12.27 -11.13
C LEU A 275 9.32 11.36 -10.10
N MET A 276 8.02 11.57 -9.91
CA MET A 276 7.18 10.76 -9.02
C MET A 276 5.96 10.23 -9.79
N PRO A 277 6.15 9.21 -10.65
CA PRO A 277 5.14 8.71 -11.57
C PRO A 277 4.26 7.62 -10.96
N SER A 278 4.05 7.67 -9.64
CA SER A 278 3.30 6.64 -8.91
C SER A 278 1.88 6.47 -9.48
N ARG A 279 1.43 5.22 -9.63
CA ARG A 279 0.05 4.90 -10.00
C ARG A 279 -0.94 5.14 -8.86
N ALA A 280 -0.44 5.06 -7.62
CA ALA A 280 -1.13 5.47 -6.41
C ALA A 280 -0.08 5.97 -5.39
N GLU A 281 -0.34 7.13 -4.78
CA GLU A 281 0.52 7.72 -3.75
C GLU A 281 -0.35 8.49 -2.73
N PRO A 282 -0.52 8.00 -1.50
CA PRO A 282 -1.38 8.63 -0.49
C PRO A 282 -1.00 10.09 -0.21
N PHE A 283 0.31 10.41 -0.22
CA PHE A 283 0.79 11.77 -0.10
C PHE A 283 1.88 12.12 -1.12
N GLY A 284 3.10 11.60 -0.98
CA GLY A 284 4.21 11.92 -1.89
C GLY A 284 5.23 12.90 -1.30
N LEU A 285 5.82 12.52 -0.16
CA LEU A 285 6.83 13.33 0.54
C LEU A 285 8.04 13.67 -0.32
N VAL A 286 8.49 12.75 -1.17
CA VAL A 286 9.64 12.96 -2.06
C VAL A 286 9.45 14.18 -2.96
N GLY A 287 8.24 14.36 -3.50
CA GLY A 287 7.94 15.53 -4.33
C GLY A 287 7.94 16.82 -3.51
N LEU A 288 7.43 16.78 -2.28
CA LEU A 288 7.44 17.93 -1.36
C LEU A 288 8.86 18.32 -0.96
N GLU A 289 9.71 17.33 -0.68
CA GLU A 289 11.13 17.52 -0.37
C GLU A 289 11.90 18.09 -1.57
N ALA A 290 11.61 17.63 -2.80
CA ALA A 290 12.21 18.17 -4.02
C ALA A 290 11.83 19.65 -4.23
N ILE A 291 10.56 19.99 -4.03
CA ILE A 291 10.06 21.38 -4.09
C ILE A 291 10.77 22.23 -3.04
N ALA A 292 10.86 21.75 -1.80
CA ALA A 292 11.52 22.46 -0.71
C ALA A 292 13.00 22.75 -1.04
N ALA A 293 13.69 21.77 -1.63
CA ALA A 293 15.08 21.91 -2.06
C ALA A 293 15.27 22.81 -3.29
N GLY A 294 14.19 23.26 -3.94
CA GLY A 294 14.23 24.07 -5.15
C GLY A 294 14.45 23.26 -6.44
N VAL A 295 14.27 21.94 -6.41
CA VAL A 295 14.42 21.06 -7.57
C VAL A 295 13.07 20.91 -8.28
N PRO A 296 13.01 21.09 -9.62
CA PRO A 296 11.79 20.83 -10.38
C PRO A 296 11.27 19.41 -10.15
N VAL A 297 9.95 19.26 -10.07
CA VAL A 297 9.29 17.97 -9.90
C VAL A 297 8.21 17.77 -10.95
N LEU A 298 8.02 16.52 -11.39
CA LEU A 298 6.79 16.08 -12.04
C LEU A 298 6.16 14.98 -11.18
N VAL A 299 4.90 15.18 -10.80
CA VAL A 299 4.15 14.29 -9.90
C VAL A 299 2.91 13.74 -10.59
N SER A 300 2.55 12.51 -10.28
CA SER A 300 1.30 11.91 -10.75
C SER A 300 0.07 12.63 -10.18
N ASP A 301 -0.99 12.78 -10.96
CA ASP A 301 -2.32 13.21 -10.48
C ASP A 301 -2.92 12.19 -9.48
N LYS A 302 -2.37 10.97 -9.42
CA LYS A 302 -2.70 9.96 -8.42
C LYS A 302 -1.90 10.11 -7.12
N SER A 303 -1.48 11.33 -6.78
CA SER A 303 -0.78 11.63 -5.52
C SER A 303 -1.49 12.67 -4.65
N GLY A 304 -1.45 12.49 -3.32
CA GLY A 304 -1.95 13.49 -2.38
C GLY A 304 -1.23 14.84 -2.46
N LEU A 305 0.03 14.87 -2.92
CA LEU A 305 0.78 16.08 -3.20
C LEU A 305 0.19 16.83 -4.40
N ALA A 306 -0.29 16.12 -5.43
CA ALA A 306 -0.99 16.76 -6.53
C ALA A 306 -2.30 17.42 -6.06
N ASP A 307 -3.05 16.75 -5.16
CA ASP A 307 -4.25 17.32 -4.55
C ASP A 307 -3.90 18.61 -3.77
N LEU A 308 -2.81 18.56 -3.00
CA LEU A 308 -2.30 19.70 -2.24
C LEU A 308 -1.89 20.88 -3.14
N ILE A 309 -1.18 20.60 -4.24
CA ILE A 309 -0.78 21.61 -5.23
C ILE A 309 -2.02 22.22 -5.89
N ASN A 310 -2.98 21.41 -6.33
CA ASN A 310 -4.22 21.92 -6.92
C ASN A 310 -5.00 22.83 -5.96
N LYS A 311 -5.01 22.48 -4.67
CA LYS A 311 -5.74 23.22 -3.64
C LYS A 311 -5.05 24.53 -3.24
N PHE A 312 -3.74 24.52 -3.07
CA PHE A 312 -3.00 25.64 -2.46
C PHE A 312 -2.06 26.38 -3.42
N ALA A 313 -1.76 25.81 -4.58
CA ALA A 313 -0.83 26.34 -5.56
C ALA A 313 -1.30 26.03 -7.00
N PRO A 314 -2.56 26.35 -7.37
CA PRO A 314 -3.17 25.90 -8.63
C PRO A 314 -2.44 26.41 -9.88
N SER A 315 -1.70 27.53 -9.78
CA SER A 315 -0.85 28.04 -10.86
C SER A 315 0.30 27.09 -11.24
N TYR A 316 0.57 26.06 -10.43
CA TYR A 316 1.64 25.09 -10.63
C TYR A 316 1.14 23.74 -11.16
N TYR A 317 -0.11 23.66 -11.63
CA TYR A 317 -0.70 22.44 -12.21
C TYR A 317 0.13 21.79 -13.32
N HIS A 318 1.04 22.52 -13.97
CA HIS A 318 1.93 21.98 -15.00
C HIS A 318 2.90 20.91 -14.48
N CYS A 319 3.18 20.87 -13.18
CA CYS A 319 3.99 19.82 -12.58
C CYS A 319 3.21 18.53 -12.32
N ILE A 320 1.88 18.55 -12.47
CA ILE A 320 1.00 17.40 -12.27
C ILE A 320 0.80 16.69 -13.60
N VAL A 321 0.98 15.37 -13.64
CA VAL A 321 0.88 14.54 -14.83
C VAL A 321 -0.24 13.52 -14.66
N GLU A 322 -1.21 13.57 -15.56
CA GLU A 322 -2.28 12.59 -15.63
C GLU A 322 -1.71 11.20 -15.88
N THR A 323 -2.03 10.28 -14.98
CA THR A 323 -1.49 8.92 -14.96
C THR A 323 -2.63 7.92 -14.95
N ALA A 324 -2.67 7.05 -15.96
CA ALA A 324 -3.72 6.04 -16.06
C ALA A 324 -3.52 4.92 -15.02
N ILE A 325 -4.64 4.41 -14.53
CA ILE A 325 -4.69 3.29 -13.57
C ILE A 325 -4.52 1.94 -14.29
N SER A 326 -4.82 1.86 -15.60
CA SER A 326 -4.78 0.62 -16.41
C SER A 326 -3.66 0.58 -17.44
N ASP A 327 -3.05 -0.60 -17.62
CA ASP A 327 -2.01 -0.88 -18.63
C ASP A 327 -2.57 -1.01 -20.07
N THR A 328 -3.89 -0.90 -20.25
CA THR A 328 -4.59 -1.16 -21.52
C THR A 328 -4.47 -0.06 -22.56
N THR A 329 -3.80 1.05 -22.24
CA THR A 329 -3.55 2.12 -23.21
C THR A 329 -2.06 2.34 -23.35
N HIS A 330 -1.53 2.40 -24.57
CA HIS A 330 -0.16 2.88 -24.85
C HIS A 330 0.01 4.40 -24.62
N LEU A 331 -0.97 5.05 -23.95
CA LEU A 331 -1.01 6.49 -23.72
C LEU A 331 -0.24 7.00 -22.49
N PRO A 332 -0.11 6.29 -21.35
CA PRO A 332 0.37 6.88 -20.10
C PRO A 332 1.80 7.44 -20.20
N PHE A 333 2.74 6.68 -20.77
CA PHE A 333 4.13 7.14 -20.90
C PHE A 333 4.29 8.30 -21.89
N ALA A 334 3.42 8.40 -22.90
CA ALA A 334 3.48 9.48 -23.88
C ALA A 334 3.20 10.83 -23.20
N VAL A 335 2.27 10.88 -22.25
CA VAL A 335 1.98 12.09 -21.46
C VAL A 335 3.22 12.50 -20.64
N TRP A 336 3.88 11.54 -19.98
CA TRP A 336 5.11 11.78 -19.24
C TRP A 336 6.29 12.24 -20.11
N ALA A 337 6.30 11.92 -21.41
CA ALA A 337 7.33 12.31 -22.37
C ALA A 337 7.05 13.64 -23.11
N THR A 338 5.89 14.27 -22.91
CA THR A 338 5.51 15.50 -23.61
C THR A 338 6.09 16.76 -22.97
N GLU A 339 6.45 17.74 -23.81
CA GLU A 339 6.90 19.05 -23.37
C GLU A 339 5.71 19.85 -22.83
N LYS A 340 5.75 20.20 -21.54
CA LYS A 340 4.81 21.14 -20.93
C LYS A 340 5.39 22.55 -20.93
N LYS A 341 4.75 23.49 -21.63
CA LYS A 341 5.11 24.93 -21.55
C LYS A 341 4.73 25.48 -20.17
N GLY A 342 5.54 26.38 -19.62
CA GLY A 342 5.23 27.04 -18.34
C GLY A 342 5.76 26.33 -17.09
N LEU A 343 6.77 25.45 -17.20
CA LEU A 343 7.44 24.82 -16.05
C LEU A 343 8.08 25.83 -15.06
N ARG A 344 8.08 27.13 -15.41
CA ARG A 344 8.15 28.30 -14.52
C ARG A 344 6.95 29.24 -14.84
N PRO A 345 6.31 29.87 -13.83
CA PRO A 345 5.36 30.96 -14.10
C PRO A 345 6.04 32.19 -14.71
N ASP A 346 5.32 32.92 -15.55
CA ASP A 346 5.63 34.30 -15.92
C ASP A 346 5.44 35.19 -14.68
N MET A 347 6.51 35.84 -14.22
CA MET A 347 6.53 36.57 -12.94
C MET A 347 5.69 37.85 -12.92
N THR A 348 5.16 38.29 -14.07
CA THR A 348 4.24 39.45 -14.12
C THR A 348 2.83 39.12 -13.61
N MET A 349 2.53 37.83 -13.44
CA MET A 349 1.22 37.32 -13.08
C MET A 349 1.11 36.89 -11.60
N VAL A 350 2.19 37.08 -10.81
CA VAL A 350 2.18 36.76 -9.37
C VAL A 350 1.45 37.89 -8.63
N PRO A 351 0.31 37.62 -7.99
CA PRO A 351 -0.46 38.65 -7.28
C PRO A 351 0.39 39.26 -6.16
N VAL A 352 0.59 40.57 -6.20
CA VAL A 352 1.26 41.36 -5.15
C VAL A 352 0.34 41.67 -3.97
N ASP A 353 -0.97 41.52 -4.17
CA ASP A 353 -2.00 41.80 -3.18
C ASP A 353 -3.04 40.66 -3.19
N LEU A 354 -3.58 40.30 -2.00
CA LEU A 354 -4.72 39.40 -1.69
C LEU A 354 -4.35 38.03 -1.04
N PRO A 355 -5.28 37.33 -0.35
CA PRO A 355 -5.36 37.26 1.10
C PRO A 355 -5.01 35.86 1.66
N TYR A 356 -4.82 35.84 2.97
CA TYR A 356 -4.16 34.82 3.80
C TYR A 356 -4.75 33.38 3.75
N VAL A 357 -3.93 32.37 3.42
CA VAL A 357 -4.14 30.92 3.72
C VAL A 357 -2.77 30.23 3.95
N GLY A 358 -2.58 29.56 5.09
CA GLY A 358 -1.26 29.22 5.66
C GLY A 358 -0.55 27.93 5.24
N ASN A 359 0.79 28.02 5.32
CA ASN A 359 1.82 26.99 5.54
C ASN A 359 2.42 26.26 4.32
N VAL A 360 1.72 25.39 3.59
CA VAL A 360 2.32 24.76 2.38
C VAL A 360 2.28 25.70 1.18
N SER A 361 1.20 26.49 1.04
CA SER A 361 1.06 27.50 -0.01
C SER A 361 2.20 28.53 0.05
N HIS A 362 2.58 28.99 1.25
CA HIS A 362 3.66 29.96 1.46
C HIS A 362 5.06 29.38 1.24
N LEU A 363 5.30 28.12 1.63
CA LEU A 363 6.53 27.38 1.34
C LEU A 363 6.67 27.18 -0.17
N MET A 364 5.61 26.73 -0.86
CA MET A 364 5.63 26.57 -2.31
C MET A 364 5.85 27.90 -3.02
N GLN A 365 5.18 28.98 -2.62
CA GLN A 365 5.36 30.31 -3.22
C GLN A 365 6.76 30.91 -2.97
N LYS A 366 7.40 30.63 -1.82
CA LYS A 366 8.70 31.21 -1.45
C LYS A 366 9.93 30.36 -1.79
N CYS A 367 9.83 29.02 -1.82
CA CYS A 367 10.91 28.10 -2.23
C CYS A 367 11.32 28.24 -3.71
N TRP A 368 10.54 28.98 -4.50
CA TRP A 368 10.88 29.29 -5.89
C TRP A 368 11.57 30.65 -6.09
N SER A 369 11.91 31.39 -5.02
CA SER A 369 12.71 32.64 -5.11
C SER A 369 14.21 32.37 -5.35
N GLN A 370 14.81 33.08 -6.31
CA GLN A 370 16.22 32.92 -6.72
C GLN A 370 17.23 33.68 -5.83
N ASN A 371 16.78 34.61 -4.98
CA ASN A 371 17.67 35.41 -4.11
C ASN A 371 17.61 34.94 -2.64
N PRO A 372 18.74 34.55 -2.03
CA PRO A 372 18.79 34.08 -0.64
C PRO A 372 18.38 35.11 0.42
N GLU A 373 18.68 36.38 0.21
CA GLU A 373 18.42 37.48 1.15
C GLU A 373 16.93 37.89 1.20
N ASP A 374 16.15 37.49 0.19
CA ASP A 374 14.71 37.76 0.09
C ASP A 374 13.87 36.65 0.77
N ARG A 375 14.54 35.67 1.38
CA ARG A 375 13.94 34.58 2.15
C ARG A 375 13.81 35.05 3.61
N PRO A 376 12.61 35.12 4.19
CA PRO A 376 12.48 35.50 5.60
C PRO A 376 13.12 34.44 6.51
N SER A 377 13.65 34.87 7.64
CA SER A 377 14.13 33.96 8.69
C SER A 377 12.95 33.19 9.32
N PHE A 378 13.25 32.04 9.93
CA PHE A 378 12.25 31.22 10.62
C PHE A 378 11.54 31.99 11.74
N ASP A 379 12.26 32.86 12.47
CA ASP A 379 11.71 33.64 13.58
C ASP A 379 10.77 34.76 13.09
N GLU A 380 11.07 35.38 11.95
CA GLU A 380 10.17 36.32 11.27
C GLU A 380 8.92 35.63 10.70
N CYS A 381 9.05 34.36 10.29
CA CYS A 381 7.92 33.52 9.92
C CYS A 381 7.06 33.15 11.14
N GLU A 382 7.66 32.83 12.29
CA GLU A 382 6.97 32.46 13.54
C GLU A 382 6.26 33.64 14.21
N GLU A 383 6.85 34.84 14.17
CA GLU A 383 6.25 36.06 14.74
C GLU A 383 5.00 36.51 13.95
N GLN A 384 5.00 36.31 12.63
CA GLN A 384 3.85 36.56 11.75
C GLN A 384 2.76 35.47 11.83
N LEU A 385 3.06 34.31 12.42
CA LEU A 385 2.14 33.18 12.60
C LEU A 385 1.25 33.29 13.85
N ARG A 386 1.55 34.20 14.80
CA ARG A 386 0.77 34.35 16.05
C ARG A 386 -0.63 34.91 15.87
N ASP A 387 -0.91 35.63 14.78
CA ASP A 387 -2.14 36.43 14.62
C ASP A 387 -3.20 35.81 13.69
N VAL A 388 -3.05 34.55 13.24
CA VAL A 388 -3.94 33.87 12.25
C VAL A 388 -4.88 32.83 12.91
N ASN A 389 -5.26 33.10 14.15
CA ASN A 389 -5.82 32.19 15.16
C ASN A 389 -6.78 31.02 14.78
N SER A 390 -6.53 29.90 15.47
CA SER A 390 -7.38 28.74 15.82
C SER A 390 -7.66 27.65 14.76
N LYS A 391 -7.23 26.41 15.08
CA LYS A 391 -7.61 25.10 14.48
C LYS A 391 -6.69 24.40 13.48
N SER A 392 -5.38 24.67 13.46
CA SER A 392 -4.34 23.59 13.41
C SER A 392 -2.92 24.18 13.47
N SER A 393 -2.57 24.93 14.51
CA SER A 393 -1.19 25.29 14.85
C SER A 393 -0.56 24.20 15.72
N LYS A 394 0.71 24.41 16.10
CA LYS A 394 1.33 23.60 17.16
C LYS A 394 0.47 23.64 18.44
N GLU A 395 -0.23 24.75 18.70
CA GLU A 395 -1.27 24.90 19.73
C GLU A 395 -2.48 23.99 19.53
N ASP A 396 -2.81 23.43 18.37
CA ASP A 396 -4.02 22.59 18.21
C ASP A 396 -3.80 21.10 18.49
N ILE A 397 -2.61 20.60 18.20
CA ILE A 397 -2.15 19.32 18.77
C ILE A 397 -2.01 19.50 20.29
N LEU A 398 -1.58 20.69 20.73
CA LEU A 398 -1.47 21.08 22.13
C LEU A 398 -2.79 21.36 22.82
N ASP A 399 -3.81 21.84 22.12
CA ASP A 399 -5.14 22.19 22.59
C ASP A 399 -5.98 20.93 22.55
N ALA A 400 -5.75 19.98 21.65
CA ALA A 400 -6.21 18.61 21.82
C ALA A 400 -5.58 17.99 23.09
N ILE A 401 -4.27 18.16 23.30
CA ILE A 401 -3.54 17.71 24.51
C ILE A 401 -3.98 18.47 25.79
N THR A 402 -4.45 19.71 25.70
CA THR A 402 -4.86 20.59 26.82
C THR A 402 -6.37 20.52 27.08
N TYR A 403 -7.20 20.32 26.06
CA TYR A 403 -8.61 19.94 26.13
C TYR A 403 -8.76 18.58 26.83
N VAL A 404 -7.88 17.62 26.52
CA VAL A 404 -7.74 16.36 27.25
C VAL A 404 -7.28 16.57 28.71
N LYS A 405 -6.47 17.60 29.01
CA LYS A 405 -6.14 17.99 30.41
C LYS A 405 -7.33 18.60 31.17
N MET A 406 -8.25 19.31 30.49
CA MET A 406 -9.37 20.00 31.14
C MET A 406 -10.66 19.17 31.24
N HIS A 407 -10.86 18.16 30.40
CA HIS A 407 -12.12 17.38 30.36
C HIS A 407 -12.01 15.97 30.95
N THR A 408 -10.83 15.57 31.47
CA THR A 408 -10.67 14.36 32.29
C THR A 408 -10.95 14.57 33.78
N THR A 409 -11.30 15.80 34.20
CA THR A 409 -11.66 16.12 35.60
C THR A 409 -13.15 16.37 35.84
N THR A 410 -14.03 16.28 34.82
CA THR A 410 -15.43 16.76 34.98
C THR A 410 -16.54 15.81 34.51
N THR A 411 -16.26 14.52 34.29
CA THR A 411 -17.31 13.52 33.97
C THR A 411 -17.48 12.43 35.04
N LYS A 412 -17.10 12.72 36.28
CA LYS A 412 -17.53 11.98 37.48
C LYS A 412 -18.06 12.92 38.58
N ALA A 413 -19.00 13.79 38.26
CA ALA A 413 -19.84 14.46 39.27
C ALA A 413 -21.07 15.15 38.65
N LYS A 414 -22.15 14.40 38.45
CA LYS A 414 -23.54 14.84 38.70
C LYS A 414 -24.48 13.66 38.45
N GLY A 415 -24.79 12.97 39.55
CA GLY A 415 -25.98 12.14 39.64
C GLY A 415 -27.23 12.97 39.91
N ALA A 416 -28.36 12.29 39.77
CA ALA A 416 -29.67 12.56 40.35
C ALA A 416 -30.52 13.71 39.74
N GLY A 417 -31.56 13.28 39.02
CA GLY A 417 -32.94 13.70 39.26
C GLY A 417 -33.43 14.98 38.60
N SER A 418 -34.17 14.84 37.50
CA SER A 418 -35.43 15.57 37.30
C SER A 418 -36.22 15.00 36.12
N THR A 419 -37.45 14.59 36.41
CA THR A 419 -38.56 14.19 35.53
C THR A 419 -39.05 15.34 34.64
N PHE A 420 -39.32 15.05 33.36
CA PHE A 420 -40.28 15.72 32.46
C PHE A 420 -40.37 14.84 31.20
N GLU A 421 -41.35 13.93 31.06
CA GLU A 421 -42.69 14.11 30.46
C GLU A 421 -42.69 14.85 29.12
N GLY A 422 -42.88 14.08 28.04
CA GLY A 422 -42.95 14.52 26.65
C GLY A 422 -43.03 13.33 25.70
N SER A 423 -44.20 12.71 25.64
CA SER A 423 -44.56 11.52 24.86
C SER A 423 -44.71 11.80 23.37
N GLU A 424 -43.94 11.11 22.52
CA GLU A 424 -44.36 10.70 21.18
C GLU A 424 -44.01 9.22 20.99
N GLU A 425 -45.06 8.41 20.88
CA GLU A 425 -45.01 6.94 20.75
C GLU A 425 -44.67 6.52 19.32
N PHE A 426 -43.67 5.65 19.16
CA PHE A 426 -43.58 4.72 18.04
C PHE A 426 -43.53 3.28 18.58
N PRO A 427 -44.25 2.32 17.96
CA PRO A 427 -44.63 1.07 18.61
C PRO A 427 -43.49 0.06 18.72
N SER A 428 -43.55 -0.73 19.78
CA SER A 428 -42.71 -1.91 20.03
C SER A 428 -43.05 -3.07 19.09
N PRO A 429 -42.07 -3.88 18.66
CA PRO A 429 -42.35 -5.19 18.11
C PRO A 429 -42.06 -6.27 19.15
N THR A 430 -43.01 -6.51 20.05
CA THR A 430 -43.10 -7.78 20.80
C THR A 430 -44.23 -8.61 20.20
N SER A 431 -43.94 -9.26 19.09
CA SER A 431 -44.61 -10.51 18.70
C SER A 431 -43.74 -11.21 17.67
N MET A 432 -43.03 -12.27 18.09
CA MET A 432 -42.40 -13.19 17.16
C MET A 432 -43.47 -13.88 16.31
N PRO A 433 -43.41 -13.82 14.98
CA PRO A 433 -43.96 -14.87 14.14
C PRO A 433 -42.85 -15.90 13.92
N THR A 434 -43.14 -17.10 14.39
CA THR A 434 -42.52 -18.38 14.02
C THR A 434 -41.89 -18.44 12.62
N ALA A 435 -40.65 -18.96 12.59
CA ALA A 435 -40.01 -19.66 11.47
C ALA A 435 -40.10 -19.00 10.08
N PHE A 436 -39.06 -18.25 9.70
CA PHE A 436 -38.73 -18.09 8.29
C PHE A 436 -38.41 -19.47 7.71
N LYS A 437 -39.35 -20.00 6.92
CA LYS A 437 -39.13 -21.15 6.05
C LYS A 437 -37.87 -20.90 5.22
N ALA A 438 -36.95 -21.87 5.24
CA ALA A 438 -35.92 -21.98 4.23
C ALA A 438 -36.56 -21.80 2.83
N PRO A 439 -35.91 -21.08 1.90
CA PRO A 439 -36.38 -21.06 0.52
C PRO A 439 -36.51 -22.51 0.09
N GLN A 440 -37.72 -22.91 -0.32
CA GLN A 440 -37.95 -24.22 -0.89
C GLN A 440 -36.90 -24.44 -1.96
N ALA A 441 -36.11 -25.50 -1.78
CA ALA A 441 -35.26 -26.03 -2.83
C ALA A 441 -36.12 -26.14 -4.09
N ARG A 442 -35.93 -25.22 -5.02
CA ARG A 442 -36.28 -25.49 -6.41
C ARG A 442 -35.47 -26.73 -6.73
N SER A 443 -36.16 -27.83 -6.96
CA SER A 443 -35.60 -29.03 -7.54
C SER A 443 -34.79 -28.61 -8.75
N GLU A 444 -33.47 -28.53 -8.59
CA GLU A 444 -32.58 -28.39 -9.73
C GLU A 444 -32.80 -29.63 -10.60
N PRO A 445 -33.02 -29.47 -11.90
CA PRO A 445 -33.05 -30.63 -12.77
C PRO A 445 -31.67 -31.27 -12.71
N LEU A 446 -31.65 -32.58 -12.48
CA LEU A 446 -30.50 -33.43 -12.79
C LEU A 446 -29.91 -32.96 -14.11
N LEU A 447 -28.63 -32.55 -14.06
CA LEU A 447 -27.80 -32.17 -15.21
C LEU A 447 -28.04 -33.15 -16.36
N THR A 448 -28.89 -32.73 -17.29
CA THR A 448 -29.09 -33.38 -18.58
C THR A 448 -28.18 -32.69 -19.58
N ALA A 449 -27.68 -33.50 -20.50
CA ALA A 449 -26.52 -33.24 -21.33
C ALA A 449 -26.61 -31.97 -22.20
N GLU A 450 -25.43 -31.36 -22.42
CA GLU A 450 -25.12 -30.32 -23.41
C GLU A 450 -25.48 -28.85 -23.11
N ALA A 451 -25.24 -28.38 -21.88
CA ALA A 451 -24.86 -26.97 -21.71
C ALA A 451 -23.39 -26.79 -22.17
N SER A 452 -23.14 -26.02 -23.23
CA SER A 452 -21.77 -25.81 -23.71
C SER A 452 -20.99 -24.97 -22.68
N TYR A 453 -20.11 -25.61 -21.92
CA TYR A 453 -19.17 -24.89 -21.04
C TYR A 453 -18.41 -23.82 -21.84
N ALA A 454 -18.25 -22.63 -21.26
CA ALA A 454 -17.50 -21.54 -21.89
C ALA A 454 -16.00 -21.87 -21.98
N PHE A 455 -15.51 -22.69 -21.05
CA PHE A 455 -14.14 -23.14 -20.96
C PHE A 455 -14.06 -24.66 -20.79
N ASP A 456 -13.01 -25.25 -21.33
CA ASP A 456 -12.75 -26.68 -21.24
C ASP A 456 -12.08 -27.03 -19.90
N ALA A 457 -11.24 -26.13 -19.37
CA ALA A 457 -10.67 -26.29 -18.03
C ALA A 457 -10.44 -24.96 -17.30
N TYR A 458 -10.75 -24.95 -16.01
CA TYR A 458 -10.28 -23.97 -15.02
C TYR A 458 -8.92 -24.41 -14.51
N ILE A 459 -7.91 -23.55 -14.50
CA ILE A 459 -6.56 -23.87 -14.01
C ILE A 459 -6.34 -23.25 -12.63
N CYS A 460 -6.16 -24.10 -11.62
CA CYS A 460 -5.75 -23.74 -10.26
C CYS A 460 -4.24 -23.91 -10.14
N TYR A 461 -3.51 -22.82 -9.93
CA TYR A 461 -2.06 -22.78 -9.79
C TYR A 461 -1.64 -21.61 -8.89
N CYS A 462 -0.44 -21.67 -8.32
CA CYS A 462 0.15 -20.54 -7.59
C CYS A 462 1.02 -19.69 -8.53
N THR A 463 1.28 -18.44 -8.15
CA THR A 463 1.99 -17.47 -9.01
C THR A 463 3.39 -17.95 -9.41
N GLU A 464 4.07 -18.73 -8.57
CA GLU A 464 5.38 -19.32 -8.84
C GLU A 464 5.36 -20.36 -9.97
N ASP A 465 4.19 -20.91 -10.30
CA ASP A 465 3.99 -21.92 -11.35
C ASP A 465 3.48 -21.30 -12.67
N ARG A 466 3.51 -19.96 -12.78
CA ARG A 466 3.00 -19.21 -13.94
C ARG A 466 3.64 -19.64 -15.26
N ASP A 467 4.96 -19.83 -15.29
CA ASP A 467 5.67 -20.28 -16.50
C ASP A 467 5.14 -21.64 -17.00
N PHE A 468 4.76 -22.52 -16.08
CA PHE A 468 4.19 -23.81 -16.42
C PHE A 468 2.77 -23.67 -16.99
N VAL A 469 1.97 -22.73 -16.47
CA VAL A 469 0.63 -22.43 -17.00
C VAL A 469 0.70 -21.74 -18.37
N MET A 470 1.66 -20.85 -18.60
CA MET A 470 1.92 -20.27 -19.92
C MET A 470 2.33 -21.35 -20.93
N GLN A 471 3.16 -22.30 -20.52
CA GLN A 471 3.49 -23.48 -21.34
C GLN A 471 2.24 -24.36 -21.58
N MET A 472 1.37 -24.53 -20.58
CA MET A 472 0.12 -25.27 -20.73
C MET A 472 -0.82 -24.59 -21.73
N GLU A 473 -0.97 -23.28 -21.67
CA GLU A 473 -1.72 -22.47 -22.63
C GLU A 473 -1.19 -22.66 -24.05
N GLU A 474 0.12 -22.47 -24.25
CA GLU A 474 0.77 -22.65 -25.55
C GLU A 474 0.50 -24.05 -26.12
N LYS A 475 0.62 -25.09 -25.29
CA LYS A 475 0.49 -26.49 -25.75
C LYS A 475 -0.95 -26.96 -25.94
N LEU A 476 -1.90 -26.43 -25.15
CA LEU A 476 -3.28 -26.92 -25.13
C LEU A 476 -4.25 -26.04 -25.94
N GLU A 477 -4.03 -24.72 -25.97
CA GLU A 477 -4.84 -23.80 -26.79
C GLU A 477 -4.33 -23.75 -28.24
N ASN A 478 -3.01 -23.94 -28.44
CA ASN A 478 -2.36 -23.92 -29.75
C ASN A 478 -1.60 -25.23 -30.06
N PRO A 479 -2.30 -26.38 -30.23
CA PRO A 479 -1.65 -27.67 -30.39
C PRO A 479 -0.71 -27.70 -31.61
N PRO A 480 0.58 -28.09 -31.44
CA PRO A 480 1.51 -28.16 -32.55
C PRO A 480 1.16 -29.32 -33.48
N PHE A 481 1.21 -29.04 -34.79
CA PHE A 481 0.99 -29.94 -35.93
C PHE A 481 -0.45 -30.36 -36.24
N GLY A 482 -1.07 -29.69 -37.23
CA GLY A 482 -1.79 -30.34 -38.34
C GLY A 482 -2.91 -31.35 -38.06
N THR A 483 -3.42 -31.48 -36.83
CA THR A 483 -4.40 -32.51 -36.47
C THR A 483 -5.86 -32.12 -36.74
N GLY A 484 -6.11 -30.89 -37.20
CA GLY A 484 -7.46 -30.39 -37.49
C GLY A 484 -8.39 -30.30 -36.26
N LYS A 485 -7.87 -30.49 -35.04
CA LYS A 485 -8.62 -30.38 -33.80
C LYS A 485 -8.61 -28.93 -33.30
N LYS A 486 -9.77 -28.45 -32.83
CA LYS A 486 -9.92 -27.16 -32.15
C LYS A 486 -9.10 -27.15 -30.85
N GLY A 487 -8.36 -26.08 -30.61
CA GLY A 487 -7.65 -25.87 -29.34
C GLY A 487 -8.61 -25.84 -28.14
N LEU A 488 -8.12 -26.25 -26.97
CA LEU A 488 -8.87 -26.16 -25.72
C LEU A 488 -8.98 -24.69 -25.27
N ARG A 489 -10.04 -24.35 -24.55
CA ARG A 489 -10.21 -23.04 -23.92
C ARG A 489 -9.93 -23.16 -22.44
N LEU A 490 -8.81 -22.62 -21.98
CA LEU A 490 -8.47 -22.60 -20.57
C LEU A 490 -9.07 -21.34 -19.92
N TRP A 491 -9.34 -21.41 -18.63
CA TRP A 491 -9.68 -20.27 -17.80
C TRP A 491 -8.65 -20.19 -16.69
N TYR A 492 -8.06 -19.03 -16.49
CA TYR A 492 -7.23 -18.78 -15.31
C TYR A 492 -7.29 -17.30 -14.89
N ALA A 493 -7.12 -17.06 -13.59
CA ALA A 493 -7.50 -15.81 -12.96
C ALA A 493 -6.80 -14.56 -13.54
N GLU A 494 -5.51 -14.64 -13.88
CA GLU A 494 -4.75 -13.50 -14.42
C GLU A 494 -5.30 -12.98 -15.77
N ARG A 495 -5.95 -13.86 -16.56
CA ARG A 495 -6.44 -13.53 -17.91
C ARG A 495 -7.95 -13.33 -17.94
N ASP A 496 -8.69 -14.18 -17.25
CA ASP A 496 -10.13 -14.34 -17.46
C ASP A 496 -11.00 -13.89 -16.26
N ALA A 497 -10.38 -13.45 -15.16
CA ALA A 497 -11.12 -12.87 -14.04
C ALA A 497 -11.65 -11.47 -14.39
N LEU A 498 -12.89 -11.20 -14.01
CA LEU A 498 -13.47 -9.86 -14.16
C LEU A 498 -12.92 -8.94 -13.05
N PRO A 499 -12.45 -7.73 -13.39
CA PRO A 499 -12.01 -6.76 -12.40
C PRO A 499 -13.12 -6.46 -11.38
N ALA A 500 -12.74 -6.26 -10.11
CA ALA A 500 -13.61 -5.89 -8.99
C ALA A 500 -14.63 -6.96 -8.50
N MET A 501 -14.55 -8.21 -8.97
CA MET A 501 -15.35 -9.29 -8.37
C MET A 501 -14.70 -9.89 -7.12
N PRO A 502 -15.47 -10.22 -6.06
CA PRO A 502 -14.96 -10.99 -4.93
C PRO A 502 -14.32 -12.31 -5.40
N ILE A 503 -13.21 -12.71 -4.76
CA ILE A 503 -12.45 -13.92 -5.12
C ILE A 503 -13.34 -15.17 -5.08
N TYR A 504 -14.21 -15.25 -4.08
CA TYR A 504 -15.16 -16.36 -3.95
C TYR A 504 -16.05 -16.49 -5.19
N ASP A 505 -16.62 -15.37 -5.67
CA ASP A 505 -17.47 -15.36 -6.86
C ASP A 505 -16.67 -15.60 -8.13
N THR A 506 -15.43 -15.12 -8.19
CA THR A 506 -14.52 -15.37 -9.32
C THR A 506 -14.20 -16.86 -9.46
N VAL A 507 -13.82 -17.52 -8.36
CA VAL A 507 -13.55 -18.97 -8.33
C VAL A 507 -14.82 -19.77 -8.60
N ARG A 508 -15.94 -19.41 -7.97
CA ARG A 508 -17.24 -20.06 -8.18
C ARG A 508 -17.68 -19.99 -9.64
N GLU A 509 -17.62 -18.81 -10.24
CA GLU A 509 -18.04 -18.58 -11.63
C GLU A 509 -17.07 -19.24 -12.62
N GLY A 510 -15.76 -19.11 -12.40
CA GLY A 510 -14.75 -19.76 -13.23
C GLY A 510 -14.91 -21.28 -13.24
N ILE A 511 -15.11 -21.90 -12.07
CA ILE A 511 -15.33 -23.34 -11.94
C ILE A 511 -16.69 -23.74 -12.53
N ALA A 512 -17.75 -22.95 -12.34
CA ALA A 512 -19.06 -23.23 -12.91
C ALA A 512 -19.06 -23.19 -14.45
N ARG A 513 -18.33 -22.24 -15.03
CA ARG A 513 -18.21 -22.05 -16.50
C ARG A 513 -17.22 -22.99 -17.18
N SER A 514 -16.44 -23.74 -16.40
CA SER A 514 -15.45 -24.69 -16.88
C SER A 514 -15.90 -26.13 -16.75
N ARG A 515 -15.62 -26.95 -17.77
CA ARG A 515 -15.95 -28.38 -17.76
C ARG A 515 -15.11 -29.14 -16.73
N HIS A 516 -13.80 -28.89 -16.69
CA HIS A 516 -12.87 -29.47 -15.74
C HIS A 516 -12.20 -28.41 -14.85
N VAL A 517 -11.63 -28.86 -13.73
CA VAL A 517 -10.75 -28.09 -12.85
C VAL A 517 -9.41 -28.82 -12.81
N VAL A 518 -8.36 -28.18 -13.31
CA VAL A 518 -7.00 -28.71 -13.30
C VAL A 518 -6.27 -28.12 -12.09
N LEU A 519 -5.87 -28.98 -11.15
CA LEU A 519 -5.08 -28.61 -9.99
C LEU A 519 -3.60 -28.82 -10.29
N VAL A 520 -2.83 -27.74 -10.40
CA VAL A 520 -1.37 -27.79 -10.51
C VAL A 520 -0.79 -27.91 -9.10
N LEU A 521 -0.07 -28.99 -8.84
CA LEU A 521 0.40 -29.39 -7.52
C LEU A 521 1.92 -29.21 -7.43
N THR A 522 2.33 -28.36 -6.49
CA THR A 522 3.71 -28.03 -6.12
C THR A 522 3.78 -27.75 -4.61
N PRO A 523 4.96 -27.76 -3.97
CA PRO A 523 5.10 -27.33 -2.58
C PRO A 523 4.52 -25.93 -2.34
N GLU A 524 4.74 -24.99 -3.26
CA GLU A 524 4.25 -23.62 -3.19
C GLU A 524 2.71 -23.55 -3.32
N ALA A 525 2.12 -24.33 -4.22
CA ALA A 525 0.67 -24.41 -4.37
C ALA A 525 -0.04 -24.99 -3.13
N LEU A 526 0.60 -25.88 -2.37
CA LEU A 526 0.00 -26.45 -1.16
C LEU A 526 0.02 -25.51 0.05
N ILE A 527 0.91 -24.51 0.08
CA ILE A 527 0.96 -23.47 1.13
C ILE A 527 0.29 -22.16 0.70
N SER A 528 0.05 -21.97 -0.60
CA SER A 528 -0.66 -20.82 -1.15
C SER A 528 -2.12 -20.81 -0.72
N ARG A 529 -2.53 -19.76 0.03
CA ARG A 529 -3.91 -19.60 0.53
C ARG A 529 -4.96 -19.59 -0.58
N LYS A 530 -4.62 -19.05 -1.76
CA LYS A 530 -5.50 -19.02 -2.93
C LYS A 530 -5.72 -20.43 -3.46
N CYS A 531 -4.64 -21.17 -3.69
CA CYS A 531 -4.69 -22.53 -4.20
C CYS A 531 -5.38 -23.47 -3.21
N THR A 532 -5.10 -23.35 -1.92
CA THR A 532 -5.79 -24.15 -0.89
C THR A 532 -7.29 -23.86 -0.88
N PHE A 533 -7.71 -22.59 -1.02
CA PHE A 533 -9.12 -22.23 -1.11
C PHE A 533 -9.80 -22.81 -2.37
N GLU A 534 -9.16 -22.71 -3.54
CA GLU A 534 -9.68 -23.28 -4.79
C GLU A 534 -9.76 -24.81 -4.73
N MET A 535 -8.75 -25.46 -4.13
CA MET A 535 -8.71 -26.90 -3.87
C MET A 535 -9.80 -27.33 -2.88
N GLU A 536 -10.02 -26.58 -1.80
CA GLU A 536 -11.08 -26.81 -0.82
C GLU A 536 -12.46 -26.63 -1.46
N TYR A 537 -12.64 -25.59 -2.28
CA TYR A 537 -13.86 -25.38 -3.04
C TYR A 537 -14.13 -26.54 -3.99
N ALA A 538 -13.13 -27.00 -4.75
CA ALA A 538 -13.24 -28.20 -5.58
C ALA A 538 -13.53 -29.47 -4.75
N ALA A 539 -13.03 -29.53 -3.51
CA ALA A 539 -13.33 -30.60 -2.56
C ALA A 539 -14.75 -30.52 -1.97
N THR A 540 -15.48 -29.41 -2.11
CA THR A 540 -16.90 -29.34 -1.75
C THR A 540 -17.82 -29.95 -2.82
N LEU A 541 -17.33 -30.17 -4.05
CA LEU A 541 -18.10 -30.83 -5.11
C LEU A 541 -18.52 -32.24 -4.70
N PRO A 542 -19.74 -32.71 -5.06
CA PRO A 542 -20.18 -34.08 -4.79
C PRO A 542 -19.15 -35.12 -5.27
N PRO A 543 -18.91 -36.24 -4.55
CA PRO A 543 -17.81 -37.17 -4.86
C PRO A 543 -17.78 -37.67 -6.31
N GLU A 544 -18.95 -37.95 -6.90
CA GLU A 544 -19.09 -38.38 -8.29
C GLU A 544 -18.73 -37.27 -9.28
N ALA A 545 -19.23 -36.05 -9.06
CA ALA A 545 -18.88 -34.87 -9.84
C ALA A 545 -17.40 -34.51 -9.70
N ARG A 546 -16.81 -34.67 -8.51
CA ARG A 546 -15.41 -34.39 -8.23
C ARG A 546 -14.48 -35.31 -9.01
N ARG A 547 -14.77 -36.62 -9.07
CA ARG A 547 -13.98 -37.59 -9.85
C ARG A 547 -14.03 -37.32 -11.35
N GLN A 548 -15.12 -36.74 -11.86
CA GLN A 548 -15.27 -36.42 -13.27
C GLN A 548 -14.73 -35.03 -13.62
N LYS A 549 -14.83 -34.07 -12.70
CA LYS A 549 -14.51 -32.66 -12.94
C LYS A 549 -13.07 -32.29 -12.58
N VAL A 550 -12.45 -32.92 -11.60
CA VAL A 550 -11.12 -32.52 -11.10
C VAL A 550 -10.01 -33.38 -11.71
N ILE A 551 -9.02 -32.74 -12.32
CA ILE A 551 -7.80 -33.34 -12.88
C ILE A 551 -6.61 -32.84 -12.06
N THR A 552 -5.78 -33.74 -11.56
CA THR A 552 -4.60 -33.37 -10.76
C THR A 552 -3.31 -33.52 -11.56
N VAL A 553 -2.48 -32.48 -11.54
CA VAL A 553 -1.19 -32.42 -12.24
C VAL A 553 -0.09 -32.20 -11.21
N MET A 554 0.81 -33.16 -11.03
CA MET A 554 2.00 -32.98 -10.18
C MET A 554 3.11 -32.33 -10.99
N TYR A 555 3.34 -31.03 -10.77
CA TYR A 555 4.37 -30.27 -11.49
C TYR A 555 5.75 -30.38 -10.79
N LYS A 556 5.77 -30.31 -9.46
CA LYS A 556 6.95 -30.55 -8.61
C LYS A 556 6.63 -31.62 -7.57
N PRO A 557 7.58 -32.51 -7.21
CA PRO A 557 7.32 -33.53 -6.18
C PRO A 557 6.89 -32.90 -4.85
N THR A 558 5.73 -33.31 -4.32
CA THR A 558 5.19 -32.78 -3.07
C THR A 558 4.31 -33.78 -2.32
N ASP A 559 4.18 -33.61 -1.01
CA ASP A 559 3.37 -34.45 -0.14
C ASP A 559 1.90 -34.02 -0.14
N LEU A 560 1.04 -34.85 -0.74
CA LEU A 560 -0.35 -34.48 -0.96
C LEU A 560 -1.26 -34.67 0.28
N PRO A 561 -2.25 -33.77 0.46
CA PRO A 561 -3.38 -34.00 1.36
C PRO A 561 -4.08 -35.34 1.12
N SER A 562 -4.67 -35.90 2.18
CA SER A 562 -5.27 -37.25 2.17
C SER A 562 -6.33 -37.45 1.08
N TRP A 563 -7.14 -36.42 0.80
CA TRP A 563 -8.19 -36.53 -0.21
C TRP A 563 -7.65 -36.52 -1.66
N LEU A 564 -6.55 -35.80 -1.92
CA LEU A 564 -5.87 -35.77 -3.23
C LEU A 564 -5.10 -37.07 -3.53
N LYS A 565 -4.61 -37.76 -2.48
CA LYS A 565 -3.96 -39.08 -2.62
C LYS A 565 -4.88 -40.15 -3.23
N SER A 566 -6.20 -39.97 -3.14
CA SER A 566 -7.18 -40.89 -3.72
C SER A 566 -7.51 -40.60 -5.20
N MET A 567 -6.97 -39.52 -5.77
CA MET A 567 -7.21 -39.10 -7.16
C MET A 567 -6.12 -39.61 -8.11
N THR A 568 -6.47 -39.78 -9.39
CA THR A 568 -5.50 -40.09 -10.44
C THR A 568 -4.66 -38.86 -10.76
N ILE A 569 -3.34 -38.96 -10.58
CA ILE A 569 -2.40 -37.84 -10.75
C ILE A 569 -1.64 -37.99 -12.08
N LEU A 570 -1.65 -36.93 -12.88
CA LEU A 570 -0.75 -36.76 -14.03
C LEU A 570 0.57 -36.17 -13.55
N ASP A 571 1.60 -37.01 -13.47
CA ASP A 571 2.89 -36.63 -12.89
C ASP A 571 3.86 -36.09 -13.96
N TYR A 572 4.00 -34.76 -14.04
CA TYR A 572 4.95 -34.09 -14.94
C TYR A 572 6.39 -34.19 -14.43
N ALA A 573 6.57 -34.25 -13.11
CA ALA A 573 7.89 -34.30 -12.48
C ALA A 573 8.65 -35.60 -12.76
N LYS A 574 7.94 -36.71 -13.00
CA LYS A 574 8.53 -38.02 -13.32
C LYS A 574 8.73 -38.31 -14.81
N GLU A 575 8.21 -37.48 -15.71
CA GLU A 575 8.33 -37.72 -17.16
C GLU A 575 9.71 -37.23 -17.66
N GLU A 576 10.47 -38.14 -18.28
CA GLU A 576 11.73 -37.82 -18.96
C GLU A 576 11.50 -36.80 -20.08
N ARG A 577 12.53 -36.01 -20.44
CA ARG A 577 12.41 -34.90 -21.41
C ARG A 577 11.75 -35.30 -22.75
N VAL A 578 11.97 -36.53 -23.23
CA VAL A 578 11.37 -37.07 -24.47
C VAL A 578 9.90 -37.50 -24.28
N ARG A 579 9.48 -37.78 -23.04
CA ARG A 579 8.11 -38.20 -22.70
C ARG A 579 7.22 -37.04 -22.23
N LYS A 580 7.79 -35.86 -21.95
CA LYS A 580 7.02 -34.65 -21.59
C LYS A 580 6.08 -34.19 -22.69
N ASP A 581 6.37 -34.47 -23.96
CA ASP A 581 5.41 -34.24 -25.05
C ASP A 581 4.18 -35.14 -24.92
N TRP A 582 4.35 -36.36 -24.41
CA TRP A 582 3.27 -37.30 -24.16
C TRP A 582 2.40 -36.90 -22.96
N PHE A 583 2.97 -36.20 -21.98
CA PHE A 583 2.21 -35.61 -20.88
C PHE A 583 1.14 -34.63 -21.40
N TRP A 584 1.50 -33.73 -22.32
CA TRP A 584 0.55 -32.76 -22.88
C TRP A 584 -0.59 -33.45 -23.63
N VAL A 585 -0.30 -34.54 -24.33
CA VAL A 585 -1.32 -35.37 -25.00
C VAL A 585 -2.27 -36.01 -23.98
N LYS A 586 -1.76 -36.54 -22.85
CA LYS A 586 -2.61 -37.09 -21.79
C LYS A 586 -3.49 -36.03 -21.15
N LEU A 587 -2.92 -34.86 -20.86
CA LEU A 587 -3.65 -33.76 -20.24
C LEU A 587 -4.75 -33.24 -21.17
N ALA A 588 -4.44 -33.06 -22.46
CA ALA A 588 -5.43 -32.68 -23.47
C ALA A 588 -6.57 -33.70 -23.59
N LYS A 589 -6.27 -35.00 -23.56
CA LYS A 589 -7.27 -36.08 -23.55
C LYS A 589 -8.15 -36.06 -22.31
N ALA A 590 -7.53 -35.88 -21.14
CA ALA A 590 -8.23 -35.79 -19.86
C ALA A 590 -9.20 -34.60 -19.82
N ILE A 591 -8.81 -33.44 -20.37
CA ILE A 591 -9.66 -32.24 -20.44
C ILE A 591 -10.75 -32.36 -21.53
N SER A 592 -10.48 -33.06 -22.62
CA SER A 592 -11.42 -33.20 -23.75
C SER A 592 -12.41 -34.35 -23.61
N ASN A 593 -12.30 -35.18 -22.56
CA ASN A 593 -13.03 -36.45 -22.39
C ASN A 593 -12.85 -37.42 -23.59
N GLN A 594 -11.65 -37.48 -24.20
CA GLN A 594 -11.31 -38.35 -25.36
C GLN A 594 -10.28 -39.43 -25.06
#